data_AF-A0A8S3I0A7-F1
#
_entry.id   AF-A0A8S3I0A7-F1
#
_cell.length_a   1.000
_cell.length_b   1.000
_cell.length_c   1.000
_cell.angle_alpha   90.00
_cell.angle_beta   90.00
_cell.angle_gamma   90.00
#
_symmetry.space_group_name_H-M   'P 1'
#
loop_
_entity.id
_entity.type
_entity.pdbx_description
1 polymer ?
#
loop_
_entity_poly.entity_id
_entity_poly.type
_entity_poly.pdbx_seq_one_letter_code
_entity_poly.pdbx_strand_id
1 'polypeptide(L)'
;MNGGLCVPHNDRISLTNFTCACQDGFSGKRCEYEDVKIDISFYDVSIPQSLLVHFITVREHDLESLNPVPIRATMFKKIRFDQDTITFFMSLPFHLIFVQLEGKFYLTVLQHIYTPSVTIQTKIARSQYCPHIRELFNQTLIAYPIIRRIKYYHLACMKDSNLVCFHDNELFICLCTEEKHANCFHFDFNMTYDCMGSNNCQNGAQCFQDNPTCPTKIMCVCRECFYGTQCQFSTHQFGLSLDAILGYQIRSNLSISRQSIYVKISIIVASIMLLFGLISGILSILTFQSKPCLKVGCGIYLLASSITSILTIICLNFKLWFLILSQMSILTSRSFL
;
A
#
# COMPACT_ATOMS: atom_id res chain seq x y z
N MET A 1 -22.06 7.99 11.96
CA MET A 1 -21.82 7.04 13.07
C MET A 1 -20.33 6.67 13.05
N ASN A 2 -19.81 6.02 14.10
CA ASN A 2 -18.44 5.47 14.13
C ASN A 2 -17.34 6.45 13.68
N GLY A 3 -17.44 7.71 14.10
CA GLY A 3 -16.44 8.75 13.79
C GLY A 3 -16.38 9.21 12.33
N GLY A 4 -17.34 8.82 11.47
CA GLY A 4 -17.43 9.27 10.08
C GLY A 4 -17.87 10.72 9.94
N LEU A 5 -17.31 11.43 8.96
CA LEU A 5 -17.64 12.82 8.62
C LEU A 5 -18.62 12.86 7.45
N CYS A 6 -19.82 13.38 7.67
CA CYS A 6 -20.86 13.44 6.64
C CYS A 6 -21.06 14.87 6.16
N VAL A 7 -21.02 15.06 4.84
CA VAL A 7 -21.19 16.35 4.17
C VAL A 7 -22.49 16.33 3.36
N PRO A 8 -23.43 17.26 3.62
CA PRO A 8 -24.65 17.37 2.81
C PRO A 8 -24.30 17.87 1.41
N HIS A 9 -25.07 17.44 0.40
CA HIS A 9 -24.82 17.86 -0.99
C HIS A 9 -25.33 19.29 -1.27
N ASN A 10 -26.26 19.81 -0.45
CA ASN A 10 -26.83 21.14 -0.57
C ASN A 10 -27.20 21.70 0.81
N ASP A 11 -26.64 22.85 1.19
CA ASP A 11 -26.84 23.47 2.50
C ASP A 11 -28.29 23.94 2.76
N ARG A 12 -29.08 24.13 1.70
CA ARG A 12 -30.44 24.69 1.81
C ARG A 12 -31.53 23.65 2.02
N ILE A 13 -31.28 22.39 1.64
CA ILE A 13 -32.22 21.28 1.78
C ILE A 13 -31.41 19.98 1.93
N SER A 14 -31.48 19.34 3.09
CA SER A 14 -31.81 17.90 3.22
C SER A 14 -31.11 17.22 4.41
N LEU A 15 -31.92 16.65 5.31
CA LEU A 15 -31.48 15.58 6.21
C LEU A 15 -31.29 14.22 5.48
N THR A 16 -31.54 14.17 4.17
CA THR A 16 -31.67 12.92 3.39
C THR A 16 -30.59 12.69 2.34
N ASN A 17 -29.96 13.74 1.79
CA ASN A 17 -28.90 13.65 0.78
C ASN A 17 -27.56 14.18 1.32
N PHE A 18 -26.76 13.25 1.82
CA PHE A 18 -25.42 13.48 2.35
C PHE A 18 -24.47 12.37 1.87
N THR A 19 -23.18 12.68 1.82
CA THR A 19 -22.09 11.72 1.58
C THR A 19 -21.21 11.65 2.81
N CYS A 20 -20.92 10.44 3.31
CA CYS A 20 -20.06 10.25 4.47
C CYS A 20 -18.68 9.74 4.07
N ALA A 21 -17.64 10.34 4.64
CA ALA A 21 -16.30 9.81 4.67
C ALA A 21 -16.14 8.97 5.95
N CYS A 22 -15.94 7.67 5.79
CA CYS A 22 -15.81 6.72 6.89
C CYS A 22 -14.35 6.53 7.30
N GLN A 23 -14.13 6.24 8.58
CA GLN A 23 -12.81 5.80 9.06
C GLN A 23 -12.53 4.38 8.56
N ASP A 24 -11.25 4.01 8.52
CA ASP A 24 -10.84 2.66 8.18
C ASP A 24 -11.50 1.62 9.09
N GLY A 25 -12.03 0.55 8.49
CA GLY A 25 -12.79 -0.48 9.20
C GLY A 25 -14.29 -0.23 9.29
N PHE A 26 -14.80 0.87 8.73
CA PHE A 26 -16.23 1.14 8.69
C PHE A 26 -16.70 1.51 7.29
N SER A 27 -17.92 1.06 6.95
CA SER A 27 -18.58 1.33 5.67
C SER A 27 -20.08 1.58 5.84
N GLY A 28 -20.77 1.89 4.74
CA GLY A 28 -22.20 2.23 4.72
C GLY A 28 -22.47 3.70 4.49
N LYS A 29 -23.75 4.06 4.29
CA LYS A 29 -24.15 5.43 3.94
C LYS A 29 -23.82 6.41 5.07
N ARG A 30 -23.84 5.94 6.32
CA ARG A 30 -23.59 6.66 7.58
C ARG A 30 -22.40 6.10 8.36
N CYS A 31 -21.57 5.26 7.73
CA CYS A 31 -20.48 4.52 8.37
C CYS A 31 -20.98 3.59 9.49
N GLU A 32 -22.14 2.97 9.27
CA GLU A 32 -22.87 2.16 10.24
C GLU A 32 -22.40 0.70 10.29
N TYR A 33 -21.74 0.20 9.24
CA TYR A 33 -21.28 -1.18 9.14
C TYR A 33 -19.81 -1.28 9.53
N GLU A 34 -19.49 -2.29 10.34
CA GLU A 34 -18.11 -2.65 10.65
C GLU A 34 -17.60 -3.65 9.60
N ASP A 35 -16.52 -3.29 8.94
CA ASP A 35 -15.88 -4.09 7.90
C ASP A 35 -15.18 -5.30 8.50
N VAL A 36 -15.06 -6.37 7.71
CA VAL A 36 -14.27 -7.54 8.11
C VAL A 36 -12.80 -7.13 8.16
N LYS A 37 -12.16 -7.36 9.31
CA LYS A 37 -10.74 -7.09 9.51
C LYS A 37 -9.95 -8.35 9.16
N ILE A 38 -8.99 -8.25 8.25
CA ILE A 38 -8.12 -9.37 7.86
C ILE A 38 -6.68 -9.03 8.22
N ASP A 39 -6.12 -9.76 9.18
CA ASP A 39 -4.72 -9.63 9.59
C ASP A 39 -3.90 -10.77 8.95
N ILE A 40 -2.97 -10.41 8.07
CA ILE A 40 -2.12 -11.34 7.33
C ILE A 40 -0.71 -11.28 7.90
N SER A 41 -0.20 -12.39 8.42
CA SER A 41 1.16 -12.55 8.95
C SER A 41 2.07 -13.31 7.99
N PHE A 42 3.38 -13.08 8.05
CA PHE A 42 4.37 -13.79 7.22
C PHE A 42 5.12 -14.85 8.02
N TYR A 43 5.25 -16.06 7.48
CA TYR A 43 5.98 -17.15 8.13
C TYR A 43 6.82 -17.95 7.14
N ASP A 44 8.14 -17.99 7.34
CA ASP A 44 9.09 -18.72 6.47
C ASP A 44 9.01 -18.32 4.98
N VAL A 45 8.71 -17.04 4.74
CA VAL A 45 8.68 -16.41 3.41
C VAL A 45 9.33 -15.03 3.52
N SER A 46 10.11 -14.64 2.52
CA SER A 46 10.68 -13.28 2.43
C SER A 46 9.55 -12.26 2.24
N ILE A 47 9.49 -11.27 3.13
CA ILE A 47 8.49 -10.21 3.07
C ILE A 47 8.83 -9.27 1.88
N PRO A 48 7.96 -9.15 0.85
CA PRO A 48 8.23 -8.27 -0.29
C PRO A 48 7.94 -6.81 0.04
N GLN A 49 8.13 -5.90 -0.92
CA GLN A 49 7.81 -4.48 -0.74
C GLN A 49 6.31 -4.17 -0.87
N SER A 50 5.56 -5.06 -1.51
CA SER A 50 4.12 -4.91 -1.72
C SER A 50 3.46 -6.24 -2.01
N LEU A 51 2.15 -6.29 -1.82
CA LEU A 51 1.33 -7.45 -2.14
C LEU A 51 0.00 -7.03 -2.73
N LEU A 52 -0.61 -7.96 -3.47
CA LEU A 52 -1.98 -7.88 -3.93
C LEU A 52 -2.81 -8.94 -3.20
N VAL A 53 -4.00 -8.57 -2.74
CA VAL A 53 -4.97 -9.48 -2.13
C VAL A 53 -6.18 -9.55 -3.05
N HIS A 54 -6.51 -10.75 -3.51
CA HIS A 54 -7.68 -11.03 -4.32
C HIS A 54 -8.73 -11.71 -3.46
N PHE A 55 -9.84 -11.02 -3.26
CA PHE A 55 -11.03 -11.53 -2.59
C PHE A 55 -11.97 -12.09 -3.66
N ILE A 56 -12.33 -13.36 -3.52
CA ILE A 56 -13.19 -14.06 -4.47
C ILE A 56 -14.55 -14.30 -3.82
N THR A 57 -15.59 -13.81 -4.49
CA THR A 57 -16.98 -14.03 -4.10
C THR A 57 -17.59 -15.06 -5.03
N VAL A 58 -18.12 -16.13 -4.43
CA VAL A 58 -18.94 -17.14 -5.11
C VAL A 58 -20.38 -16.85 -4.68
N ARG A 59 -21.30 -16.50 -5.60
CA ARG A 59 -22.71 -16.28 -5.23
C ARG A 59 -23.53 -17.53 -5.53
N GLU A 60 -24.51 -17.81 -4.67
CA GLU A 60 -25.42 -18.94 -4.87
C GLU A 60 -26.27 -18.77 -6.14
N HIS A 61 -26.72 -17.56 -6.47
CA HIS A 61 -27.46 -17.30 -7.71
C HIS A 61 -26.65 -17.54 -9.00
N ASP A 62 -25.32 -17.57 -8.92
CA ASP A 62 -24.50 -17.88 -10.10
C ASP A 62 -24.54 -19.39 -10.43
N LEU A 63 -24.93 -20.26 -9.47
CA LEU A 63 -25.11 -21.71 -9.66
C LEU A 63 -26.30 -22.05 -10.58
N GLU A 64 -27.25 -21.14 -10.76
CA GLU A 64 -28.36 -21.28 -11.72
C GLU A 64 -27.99 -20.79 -13.12
N SER A 65 -26.88 -20.06 -13.26
CA SER A 65 -26.35 -19.65 -14.56
C SER A 65 -25.51 -20.77 -15.17
N LEU A 66 -25.53 -20.92 -16.49
CA LEU A 66 -24.79 -21.97 -17.20
C LEU A 66 -23.25 -21.86 -17.01
N ASN A 67 -22.75 -20.75 -16.47
CA ASN A 67 -21.33 -20.47 -16.19
C ASN A 67 -21.19 -19.47 -15.02
N PRO A 68 -21.18 -19.92 -13.74
CA PRO A 68 -20.88 -19.05 -12.62
C PRO A 68 -19.46 -18.49 -12.74
N VAL A 69 -19.33 -17.18 -12.97
CA VAL A 69 -18.03 -16.50 -12.95
C VAL A 69 -17.88 -15.84 -11.58
N PRO A 70 -16.95 -16.31 -10.74
CA PRO A 70 -16.75 -15.71 -9.44
C PRO A 70 -16.26 -14.27 -9.57
N ILE A 71 -16.76 -13.40 -8.71
CA ILE A 71 -16.42 -11.97 -8.73
C ILE A 71 -15.15 -11.77 -7.93
N ARG A 72 -14.22 -11.02 -8.52
CA ARG A 72 -12.92 -10.71 -7.91
C ARG A 72 -12.82 -9.24 -7.54
N ALA A 73 -12.57 -9.00 -6.26
CA ALA A 73 -12.13 -7.72 -5.72
C ALA A 73 -10.62 -7.79 -5.45
N THR A 74 -9.85 -6.76 -5.82
CA THR A 74 -8.40 -6.75 -5.59
C THR A 74 -7.99 -5.54 -4.78
N MET A 75 -7.20 -5.75 -3.73
CA MET A 75 -6.60 -4.69 -2.94
C MET A 75 -5.08 -4.75 -3.02
N PHE A 76 -4.47 -3.57 -3.10
CA PHE A 76 -3.02 -3.41 -3.07
C PHE A 76 -2.58 -2.80 -1.76
N LYS A 77 -1.48 -3.30 -1.19
CA LYS A 77 -0.82 -2.66 -0.06
C LYS A 77 0.68 -2.78 -0.15
N LYS A 78 1.37 -1.65 0.05
CA LYS A 78 2.82 -1.63 0.27
C LYS A 78 3.12 -2.11 1.68
N ILE A 79 4.14 -2.94 1.80
CA ILE A 79 4.61 -3.49 3.07
C ILE A 79 5.78 -2.64 3.52
N ARG A 80 5.75 -2.23 4.78
CA ARG A 80 6.85 -1.50 5.38
C ARG A 80 7.89 -2.49 5.93
N PHE A 81 9.17 -2.12 5.91
CA PHE A 81 10.28 -2.98 6.31
C PHE A 81 10.21 -3.51 7.76
N ASP A 82 9.41 -2.88 8.62
CA ASP A 82 9.25 -3.20 10.03
C ASP A 82 7.90 -3.87 10.37
N GLN A 83 7.15 -4.30 9.35
CA GLN A 83 5.83 -4.91 9.53
C GLN A 83 5.85 -6.40 9.21
N ASP A 84 5.59 -7.21 10.23
CA ASP A 84 5.42 -8.66 10.10
C ASP A 84 3.95 -9.06 9.91
N THR A 85 3.03 -8.10 10.08
CA THR A 85 1.59 -8.27 9.91
C THR A 85 0.98 -7.10 9.16
N ILE A 86 0.01 -7.40 8.29
CA ILE A 86 -0.68 -6.42 7.46
C ILE A 86 -2.18 -6.60 7.63
N THR A 87 -2.86 -5.50 7.97
CA THR A 87 -4.31 -5.46 8.13
C THR A 87 -4.99 -4.96 6.86
N PHE A 88 -6.07 -5.61 6.46
CA PHE A 88 -7.03 -5.17 5.44
C PHE A 88 -8.43 -5.05 6.03
N PHE A 89 -9.26 -4.19 5.43
CA PHE A 89 -10.67 -4.04 5.80
C PHE A 89 -11.52 -4.25 4.55
N MET A 90 -12.42 -5.23 4.62
CA MET A 90 -13.28 -5.63 3.50
C MET A 90 -14.74 -5.46 3.87
N SER A 91 -15.46 -4.67 3.09
CA SER A 91 -16.89 -4.38 3.28
C SER A 91 -17.81 -5.28 2.46
N LEU A 92 -17.28 -5.98 1.45
CA LEU A 92 -18.05 -6.88 0.57
C LEU A 92 -17.86 -8.34 0.98
N PRO A 93 -18.86 -9.20 0.75
CA PRO A 93 -18.77 -10.62 1.04
C PRO A 93 -17.74 -11.32 0.16
N PHE A 94 -17.00 -12.27 0.74
CA PHE A 94 -16.01 -13.10 0.04
C PHE A 94 -15.94 -14.50 0.65
N HIS A 95 -15.40 -15.44 -0.11
CA HIS A 95 -15.28 -16.86 0.27
C HIS A 95 -13.83 -17.34 0.19
N LEU A 96 -13.05 -16.79 -0.72
CA LEU A 96 -11.63 -17.12 -0.87
C LEU A 96 -10.79 -15.85 -0.79
N ILE A 97 -9.60 -15.99 -0.20
CA ILE A 97 -8.55 -14.97 -0.28
C ILE A 97 -7.29 -15.59 -0.89
N PHE A 98 -6.88 -15.05 -2.03
CA PHE A 98 -5.57 -15.31 -2.63
C PHE A 98 -4.68 -14.10 -2.42
N VAL A 99 -3.47 -14.33 -1.91
CA VAL A 99 -2.44 -13.30 -1.85
C VAL A 99 -1.42 -13.54 -2.95
N GLN A 100 -1.15 -12.51 -3.75
CA GLN A 100 -0.13 -12.51 -4.78
C GLN A 100 1.11 -11.75 -4.32
N LEU A 101 2.25 -12.44 -4.31
CA LEU A 101 3.57 -11.93 -3.93
C LEU A 101 4.57 -12.26 -5.04
N GLU A 102 5.15 -11.25 -5.68
CA GLU A 102 6.19 -11.46 -6.72
C GLU A 102 5.77 -12.48 -7.81
N GLY A 103 4.48 -12.48 -8.19
CA GLY A 103 3.92 -13.42 -9.17
C GLY A 103 3.55 -14.81 -8.64
N LYS A 104 3.79 -15.10 -7.36
CA LYS A 104 3.36 -16.33 -6.68
C LYS A 104 2.02 -16.13 -5.99
N PHE A 105 1.17 -17.15 -6.00
CA PHE A 105 -0.15 -17.13 -5.37
C PHE A 105 -0.18 -17.98 -4.11
N TYR A 106 -0.88 -17.50 -3.08
CA TYR A 106 -1.07 -18.20 -1.81
C TYR A 106 -2.54 -18.17 -1.42
N LEU A 107 -3.14 -19.33 -1.16
CA LEU A 107 -4.51 -19.42 -0.63
C LEU A 107 -4.47 -19.26 0.89
N THR A 108 -4.92 -18.12 1.39
CA THR A 108 -4.81 -17.80 2.83
C THR A 108 -6.12 -18.00 3.58
N VAL A 109 -7.26 -17.91 2.90
CA VAL A 109 -8.59 -18.12 3.49
C VAL A 109 -9.46 -18.89 2.51
N LEU A 110 -10.15 -19.91 3.04
CA LEU A 110 -11.19 -20.69 2.40
C LEU A 110 -12.34 -20.82 3.40
N GLN A 111 -13.50 -20.23 3.08
CA GLN A 111 -14.70 -20.32 3.92
C GLN A 111 -15.93 -20.58 3.06
N HIS A 112 -16.83 -21.43 3.56
CA HIS A 112 -18.09 -21.75 2.89
C HIS A 112 -19.16 -20.70 3.13
N ILE A 113 -19.22 -20.15 4.34
CA ILE A 113 -20.21 -19.17 4.75
C ILE A 113 -19.48 -17.89 5.12
N TYR A 114 -19.83 -16.79 4.46
CA TYR A 114 -19.33 -15.46 4.81
C TYR A 114 -19.98 -14.97 6.10
N THR A 115 -19.16 -14.57 7.08
CA THR A 115 -19.61 -13.95 8.32
C THR A 115 -19.18 -12.48 8.36
N PRO A 116 -20.13 -11.53 8.44
CA PRO A 116 -19.80 -10.10 8.50
C PRO A 116 -19.19 -9.72 9.86
N SER A 117 -18.40 -8.64 9.88
CA SER A 117 -17.85 -8.01 11.10
C SER A 117 -16.98 -8.93 11.97
N VAL A 118 -16.30 -9.90 11.35
CA VAL A 118 -15.34 -10.79 12.02
C VAL A 118 -13.91 -10.30 11.82
N THR A 119 -13.02 -10.62 12.76
CA THR A 119 -11.56 -10.50 12.55
C THR A 119 -11.00 -11.85 12.09
N ILE A 120 -10.47 -11.90 10.87
CA ILE A 120 -9.82 -13.07 10.30
C ILE A 120 -8.31 -12.92 10.46
N GLN A 121 -7.69 -13.84 11.19
CA GLN A 121 -6.24 -13.95 11.29
C GLN A 121 -5.76 -15.04 10.35
N THR A 122 -4.88 -14.69 9.42
CA THR A 122 -4.27 -15.64 8.51
C THR A 122 -2.77 -15.41 8.40
N LYS A 123 -2.10 -16.36 7.77
CA LYS A 123 -0.67 -16.32 7.49
C LYS A 123 -0.41 -16.58 6.02
N ILE A 124 0.81 -16.27 5.61
CA ILE A 124 1.40 -16.69 4.34
C ILE A 124 2.58 -17.58 4.69
N ALA A 125 2.46 -18.85 4.30
CA ALA A 125 3.46 -19.88 4.49
C ALA A 125 3.56 -20.77 3.24
N ARG A 126 4.63 -21.57 3.16
CA ARG A 126 4.83 -22.52 2.05
C ARG A 126 3.68 -23.53 1.90
N SER A 127 3.01 -23.90 2.99
CA SER A 127 1.85 -24.80 2.96
C SER A 127 0.62 -24.22 2.27
N GLN A 128 0.56 -22.89 2.11
CA GLN A 128 -0.54 -22.18 1.43
C GLN A 128 -0.18 -21.81 0.00
N TYR A 129 1.05 -22.11 -0.44
CA TYR A 129 1.51 -21.80 -1.78
C TYR A 129 0.70 -22.58 -2.81
N CYS A 130 0.17 -21.88 -3.81
CA CYS A 130 -0.44 -22.48 -4.98
C CYS A 130 0.63 -22.53 -6.08
N PRO A 131 1.28 -23.68 -6.34
CA PRO A 131 2.29 -23.79 -7.38
C PRO A 131 1.68 -23.63 -8.78
N HIS A 132 2.56 -23.27 -9.72
CA HIS A 132 2.20 -23.27 -11.13
C HIS A 132 2.08 -24.70 -11.64
N ILE A 133 1.16 -24.98 -12.57
CA ILE A 133 0.94 -26.32 -13.12
C ILE A 133 2.20 -26.97 -13.72
N ARG A 134 3.13 -26.13 -14.21
CA ARG A 134 4.46 -26.53 -14.72
C ARG A 134 5.37 -27.15 -13.66
N GLU A 135 5.15 -26.84 -12.39
CA GLU A 135 5.89 -27.44 -11.27
C GLU A 135 5.32 -28.82 -10.90
N LEU A 136 4.05 -29.07 -11.24
CA LEU A 136 3.33 -30.29 -10.89
C LEU A 136 3.39 -31.35 -12.00
N PHE A 137 3.35 -30.92 -13.26
CA PHE A 137 3.24 -31.77 -14.42
C PHE A 137 4.52 -31.88 -15.23
N ASN A 138 4.70 -33.04 -15.86
CA ASN A 138 5.78 -33.27 -16.82
C ASN A 138 5.60 -32.42 -18.09
N GLN A 139 6.69 -32.16 -18.80
CA GLN A 139 6.71 -31.35 -20.03
C GLN A 139 5.68 -31.83 -21.09
N THR A 140 5.45 -33.14 -21.19
CA THR A 140 4.46 -33.72 -22.11
C THR A 140 3.02 -33.28 -21.81
N LEU A 141 2.62 -33.23 -20.54
CA LEU A 141 1.28 -32.78 -20.13
C LEU A 141 1.12 -31.27 -20.29
N ILE A 142 2.19 -30.52 -20.04
CA ILE A 142 2.20 -29.05 -20.24
C ILE A 142 2.03 -28.69 -21.71
N ALA A 143 2.63 -29.46 -22.62
CA ALA A 143 2.52 -29.24 -24.06
C ALA A 143 1.12 -29.52 -24.64
N TYR A 144 0.22 -30.17 -23.88
CA TYR A 144 -1.14 -30.39 -24.35
C TYR A 144 -1.97 -29.09 -24.36
N PRO A 145 -2.90 -28.95 -25.33
CA PRO A 145 -3.89 -27.87 -25.29
C PRO A 145 -4.74 -27.91 -24.00
N ILE A 146 -5.19 -26.73 -23.54
CA ILE A 146 -5.96 -26.54 -22.31
C ILE A 146 -7.06 -27.59 -22.12
N ILE A 147 -7.92 -27.79 -23.12
CA ILE A 147 -9.06 -28.72 -23.07
C ILE A 147 -8.63 -30.15 -22.74
N ARG A 148 -7.46 -30.57 -23.23
CA ARG A 148 -6.91 -31.89 -22.93
C ARG A 148 -6.20 -31.90 -21.59
N ARG A 149 -5.50 -30.82 -21.24
CA ARG A 149 -4.73 -30.67 -19.99
C ARG A 149 -5.63 -30.66 -18.75
N ILE A 150 -6.81 -30.02 -18.82
CA ILE A 150 -7.80 -29.97 -17.73
C ILE A 150 -8.21 -31.37 -17.26
N LYS A 151 -8.29 -32.36 -18.16
CA LYS A 151 -8.63 -33.75 -17.81
C LYS A 151 -7.65 -34.38 -16.82
N TYR A 152 -6.43 -33.86 -16.75
CA TYR A 152 -5.39 -34.35 -15.86
C TYR A 152 -5.29 -33.56 -14.55
N TYR A 153 -6.04 -32.49 -14.35
CA TYR A 153 -5.96 -31.65 -13.15
C TYR A 153 -6.23 -32.40 -11.85
N HIS A 154 -7.16 -33.36 -11.86
CA HIS A 154 -7.41 -34.22 -10.70
C HIS A 154 -6.14 -35.01 -10.30
N LEU A 155 -5.28 -35.39 -11.25
CA LEU A 155 -4.03 -36.10 -10.93
C LEU A 155 -3.07 -35.26 -10.08
N ALA A 156 -3.09 -33.93 -10.23
CA ALA A 156 -2.26 -33.06 -9.39
C ALA A 156 -2.65 -33.22 -7.90
N CYS A 157 -3.95 -33.12 -7.61
CA CYS A 157 -4.50 -33.28 -6.26
C CYS A 157 -4.37 -34.71 -5.72
N MET A 158 -4.37 -35.72 -6.59
CA MET A 158 -4.17 -37.11 -6.19
C MET A 158 -2.70 -37.44 -5.86
N LYS A 159 -1.75 -36.83 -6.58
CA LYS A 159 -0.32 -37.12 -6.44
C LYS A 159 0.29 -36.50 -5.18
N ASP A 160 -0.12 -35.30 -4.83
CA ASP A 160 0.34 -34.60 -3.63
C ASP A 160 -0.84 -34.37 -2.67
N SER A 161 -0.84 -35.11 -1.57
CA SER A 161 -1.91 -35.03 -0.57
C SER A 161 -1.97 -33.69 0.15
N ASN A 162 -0.87 -32.94 0.18
CA ASN A 162 -0.74 -31.65 0.88
C ASN A 162 -1.03 -30.45 -0.04
N LEU A 163 -1.24 -30.69 -1.34
CA LEU A 163 -1.57 -29.65 -2.29
C LEU A 163 -2.98 -29.13 -2.02
N VAL A 164 -3.09 -27.85 -1.63
CA VAL A 164 -4.38 -27.21 -1.35
C VAL A 164 -4.94 -26.52 -2.60
N CYS A 165 -4.06 -25.98 -3.43
CA CYS A 165 -4.41 -25.22 -4.61
C CYS A 165 -3.28 -25.26 -5.64
N PHE A 166 -3.58 -24.95 -6.89
CA PHE A 166 -2.58 -24.72 -7.93
C PHE A 166 -3.19 -23.82 -9.01
N HIS A 167 -2.36 -23.32 -9.92
CA HIS A 167 -2.83 -22.48 -11.00
C HIS A 167 -2.19 -22.80 -12.34
N ASP A 168 -2.94 -22.53 -13.41
CA ASP A 168 -2.47 -22.58 -14.78
C ASP A 168 -2.58 -21.17 -15.36
N ASN A 169 -1.44 -20.50 -15.58
CA ASN A 169 -1.32 -19.10 -16.03
C ASN A 169 -2.06 -18.78 -17.33
N GLU A 170 -2.75 -19.74 -17.92
CA GLU A 170 -3.58 -19.56 -19.08
C GLU A 170 -5.00 -19.08 -18.72
N LEU A 171 -5.69 -19.66 -17.72
CA LEU A 171 -7.10 -19.31 -17.45
C LEU A 171 -7.66 -19.70 -16.06
N PHE A 172 -7.00 -20.57 -15.29
CA PHE A 172 -7.67 -21.24 -14.16
C PHE A 172 -6.83 -21.23 -12.88
N ILE A 173 -7.52 -21.01 -11.77
CA ILE A 173 -7.06 -21.41 -10.43
C ILE A 173 -7.90 -22.61 -9.99
N CYS A 174 -7.24 -23.59 -9.39
CA CYS A 174 -7.84 -24.82 -8.93
C CYS A 174 -7.62 -25.02 -7.42
N LEU A 175 -8.65 -25.49 -6.75
CA LEU A 175 -8.64 -25.94 -5.36
C LEU A 175 -8.68 -27.46 -5.33
N CYS A 176 -7.87 -28.09 -4.49
CA CYS A 176 -7.94 -29.52 -4.26
C CYS A 176 -8.93 -29.81 -3.13
N THR A 177 -9.94 -30.64 -3.43
CA THR A 177 -10.93 -31.07 -2.43
C THR A 177 -10.36 -32.17 -1.53
N GLU A 178 -11.07 -32.45 -0.44
CA GLU A 178 -10.72 -33.58 0.45
C GLU A 178 -10.72 -34.91 -0.30
N GLU A 179 -11.64 -35.08 -1.26
CA GLU A 179 -11.74 -36.23 -2.16
C GLU A 179 -10.66 -36.27 -3.25
N LYS A 180 -9.67 -35.38 -3.20
CA LYS A 180 -8.55 -35.27 -4.15
C LYS A 180 -9.00 -34.95 -5.58
N HIS A 181 -10.13 -34.25 -5.72
CA HIS A 181 -10.54 -33.69 -7.00
C HIS A 181 -10.08 -32.24 -7.11
N ALA A 182 -9.68 -31.82 -8.31
CA ALA A 182 -9.48 -30.42 -8.62
C ALA A 182 -10.83 -29.75 -8.92
N ASN A 183 -11.17 -28.71 -8.18
CA ASN A 183 -12.28 -27.80 -8.44
C ASN A 183 -11.72 -26.47 -8.94
N CYS A 184 -11.94 -26.15 -10.22
CA CYS A 184 -11.30 -25.04 -10.89
C CYS A 184 -12.31 -23.99 -11.33
N PHE A 185 -11.92 -22.72 -11.22
CA PHE A 185 -12.70 -21.60 -11.70
C PHE A 185 -11.83 -20.67 -12.54
N HIS A 186 -12.48 -19.94 -13.44
CA HIS A 186 -11.79 -19.00 -14.32
C HIS A 186 -11.16 -17.87 -13.50
N PHE A 187 -9.88 -17.61 -13.74
CA PHE A 187 -9.12 -16.56 -13.09
C PHE A 187 -8.27 -15.84 -14.14
N ASP A 188 -8.62 -14.58 -14.41
CA ASP A 188 -7.87 -13.74 -15.34
C ASP A 188 -6.63 -13.15 -14.66
N PHE A 189 -5.47 -13.76 -14.92
CA PHE A 189 -4.16 -13.33 -14.40
C PHE A 189 -3.70 -11.99 -14.98
N ASN A 190 -4.23 -11.57 -16.13
CA ASN A 190 -3.85 -10.34 -16.82
C ASN A 190 -4.92 -9.25 -16.72
N MET A 191 -5.91 -9.42 -15.84
CA MET A 191 -7.01 -8.49 -15.69
C MET A 191 -6.50 -7.08 -15.36
N THR A 192 -6.82 -6.14 -16.25
CA THR A 192 -6.58 -4.70 -16.09
C THR A 192 -7.87 -4.00 -15.69
N TYR A 193 -7.78 -3.02 -14.80
CA TYR A 193 -8.90 -2.16 -14.47
C TYR A 193 -8.76 -0.84 -15.24
N ASP A 194 -9.84 -0.39 -15.88
CA ASP A 194 -9.93 0.91 -16.53
C ASP A 194 -10.31 2.03 -15.54
N CYS A 195 -10.61 1.66 -14.28
CA CYS A 195 -11.02 2.56 -13.22
C CYS A 195 -12.16 3.50 -13.65
N MET A 196 -13.15 2.95 -14.36
CA MET A 196 -14.31 3.68 -14.90
C MET A 196 -13.91 4.86 -15.80
N GLY A 197 -12.77 4.77 -16.48
CA GLY A 197 -12.21 5.84 -17.30
C GLY A 197 -11.65 7.03 -16.51
N SER A 198 -11.73 7.01 -15.17
CA SER A 198 -11.21 8.03 -14.25
C SER A 198 -9.90 7.55 -13.62
N ASN A 199 -8.94 7.17 -14.48
CA ASN A 199 -7.62 6.77 -14.00
C ASN A 199 -6.83 8.00 -13.56
N ASN A 200 -6.95 8.33 -12.28
CA ASN A 200 -6.19 9.41 -11.65
C ASN A 200 -4.73 9.03 -11.32
N CYS A 201 -4.31 7.79 -11.64
CA CYS A 201 -2.95 7.35 -11.43
C CYS A 201 -2.00 7.98 -12.46
N GLN A 202 -0.96 8.65 -11.97
CA GLN A 202 0.00 9.36 -12.79
C GLN A 202 1.23 8.49 -13.11
N ASN A 203 2.11 8.98 -14.00
CA ASN A 203 3.42 8.39 -14.28
C ASN A 203 3.38 6.91 -14.74
N GLY A 204 2.32 6.53 -15.48
CA GLY A 204 2.15 5.17 -15.99
C GLY A 204 1.91 4.12 -14.92
N ALA A 205 1.47 4.54 -13.73
CA ALA A 205 1.05 3.64 -12.65
C ALA A 205 -0.16 2.80 -13.07
N GLN A 206 -0.23 1.58 -12.53
CA GLN A 206 -1.34 0.67 -12.79
C GLN A 206 -2.48 0.97 -11.82
N CYS A 207 -3.70 1.03 -12.35
CA CYS A 207 -4.90 1.28 -11.57
C CYS A 207 -5.56 -0.03 -11.16
N PHE A 208 -5.99 -0.09 -9.90
CA PHE A 208 -6.78 -1.17 -9.33
C PHE A 208 -8.00 -0.59 -8.62
N GLN A 209 -9.06 -1.38 -8.59
CA GLN A 209 -10.29 -1.01 -7.91
C GLN A 209 -10.82 -2.16 -7.06
N ASP A 210 -11.50 -1.80 -5.98
CA ASP A 210 -12.07 -2.75 -5.01
C ASP A 210 -13.25 -3.54 -5.57
N ASN A 211 -14.03 -2.99 -6.51
CA ASN A 211 -15.18 -3.68 -7.10
C ASN A 211 -15.23 -3.47 -8.63
N PRO A 212 -15.43 -4.53 -9.44
CA PRO A 212 -15.43 -4.41 -10.90
C PRO A 212 -16.61 -3.59 -11.46
N THR A 213 -17.76 -3.57 -10.78
CA THR A 213 -18.99 -2.94 -11.28
C THR A 213 -19.27 -1.58 -10.65
N CYS A 214 -18.95 -1.40 -9.37
CA CYS A 214 -19.17 -0.16 -8.64
C CYS A 214 -18.00 0.12 -7.69
N PRO A 215 -16.88 0.65 -8.18
CA PRO A 215 -15.69 0.84 -7.38
C PRO A 215 -15.91 1.94 -6.33
N THR A 216 -15.64 1.64 -5.07
CA THR A 216 -15.68 2.62 -3.98
C THR A 216 -14.28 3.12 -3.61
N LYS A 217 -13.25 2.34 -3.93
CA LYS A 217 -11.84 2.67 -3.69
C LYS A 217 -11.02 2.41 -4.95
N ILE A 218 -10.24 3.41 -5.33
CA ILE A 218 -9.26 3.33 -6.42
C ILE A 218 -7.86 3.37 -5.80
N MET A 219 -7.00 2.47 -6.27
CA MET A 219 -5.64 2.28 -5.78
C MET A 219 -4.66 2.36 -6.95
N CYS A 220 -3.60 3.15 -6.79
CA CYS A 220 -2.53 3.27 -7.77
C CYS A 220 -1.30 2.47 -7.35
N VAL A 221 -0.90 1.52 -8.20
CA VAL A 221 0.35 0.77 -8.07
C VAL A 221 1.42 1.48 -8.88
N CYS A 222 2.30 2.16 -8.15
CA CYS A 222 3.37 2.95 -8.75
C CYS A 222 4.45 2.07 -9.35
N ARG A 223 5.01 2.52 -10.48
CA ARG A 223 6.26 1.97 -11.00
C ARG A 223 7.41 2.26 -10.05
N GLU A 224 8.52 1.57 -10.26
CA GLU A 224 9.78 1.86 -9.57
C GLU A 224 10.10 3.35 -9.68
N CYS A 225 10.68 3.91 -8.61
CA CYS A 225 11.01 5.33 -8.52
C CYS A 225 9.80 6.29 -8.50
N PHE A 226 8.56 5.83 -8.37
CA PHE A 226 7.39 6.70 -8.17
C PHE A 226 6.64 6.41 -6.85
N TYR A 227 6.08 7.44 -6.24
CA TYR A 227 5.38 7.34 -4.95
C TYR A 227 4.30 8.40 -4.76
N GLY A 228 3.53 8.28 -3.66
CA GLY A 228 2.31 9.05 -3.42
C GLY A 228 1.05 8.24 -3.71
N THR A 229 -0.11 8.75 -3.29
CA THR A 229 -1.41 8.08 -3.45
C THR A 229 -1.84 7.93 -4.90
N GLN A 230 -1.40 8.83 -5.77
CA GLN A 230 -1.63 8.81 -7.22
C GLN A 230 -0.35 8.52 -8.01
N CYS A 231 0.73 8.13 -7.33
CA CYS A 231 2.06 8.00 -7.93
C CYS A 231 2.58 9.30 -8.57
N GLN A 232 2.16 10.44 -8.04
CA GLN A 232 2.44 11.77 -8.59
C GLN A 232 3.90 12.22 -8.39
N PHE A 233 4.61 11.65 -7.43
CA PHE A 233 5.99 12.02 -7.12
C PHE A 233 6.97 11.03 -7.74
N SER A 234 8.10 11.54 -8.25
CA SER A 234 9.16 10.75 -8.89
C SER A 234 10.49 10.94 -8.17
N THR A 235 11.23 9.86 -7.96
CA THR A 235 12.62 9.88 -7.47
C THR A 235 13.65 10.09 -8.59
N HIS A 236 13.25 10.03 -9.86
CA HIS A 236 14.17 10.21 -11.00
C HIS A 236 14.77 11.61 -11.11
N GLN A 237 14.08 12.63 -10.58
CA GLN A 237 14.54 14.03 -10.56
C GLN A 237 15.06 14.47 -9.18
N PHE A 238 15.25 13.55 -8.24
CA PHE A 238 15.83 13.92 -6.97
C PHE A 238 17.33 14.21 -7.13
N GLY A 239 17.66 15.49 -7.25
CA GLY A 239 18.69 16.03 -6.37
C GLY A 239 18.29 15.67 -4.93
N LEU A 240 19.17 14.99 -4.20
CA LEU A 240 19.01 14.53 -2.82
C LEU A 240 18.25 15.54 -1.95
N SER A 241 16.92 15.41 -1.92
CA SER A 241 16.02 16.29 -1.20
C SER A 241 15.54 15.54 0.03
N LEU A 242 15.55 16.25 1.16
CA LEU A 242 15.18 15.75 2.47
C LEU A 242 13.79 15.09 2.47
N ASP A 243 12.89 15.56 1.61
CA ASP A 243 11.51 15.10 1.53
C ASP A 243 11.39 13.67 0.96
N ALA A 244 12.25 13.25 0.02
CA ALA A 244 12.28 11.86 -0.45
C ALA A 244 12.96 10.92 0.53
N ILE A 245 14.09 11.34 1.10
CA ILE A 245 14.90 10.48 1.96
C ILE A 245 14.17 10.22 3.27
N LEU A 246 13.61 11.27 3.87
CA LEU A 246 13.02 11.21 5.20
C LEU A 246 11.50 11.00 5.17
N GLY A 247 10.79 11.51 4.15
CA GLY A 247 9.32 11.50 4.12
C GLY A 247 8.71 10.11 4.27
N TYR A 248 9.27 9.11 3.60
CA TYR A 248 8.78 7.72 3.69
C TYR A 248 9.06 7.05 5.05
N GLN A 249 10.01 7.57 5.82
CA GLN A 249 10.42 7.00 7.11
C GLN A 249 9.59 7.56 8.29
N ILE A 250 8.81 8.64 8.07
CA ILE A 250 7.98 9.30 9.08
C ILE A 250 6.61 8.63 9.13
N ARG A 251 6.18 8.24 10.33
CA ARG A 251 4.85 7.64 10.55
C ARG A 251 3.83 8.71 10.95
N SER A 252 2.65 8.69 10.34
CA SER A 252 1.52 9.50 10.78
C SER A 252 1.02 9.04 12.16
N ASN A 253 0.48 9.98 12.95
CA ASN A 253 -0.18 9.72 14.24
C ASN A 253 0.69 9.05 15.34
N LEU A 254 2.01 9.10 15.22
CA LEU A 254 2.94 8.64 16.26
C LEU A 254 3.79 9.80 16.77
N SER A 255 3.93 9.92 18.09
CA SER A 255 4.81 10.93 18.71
C SER A 255 6.28 10.72 18.32
N ILE A 256 7.07 11.79 18.36
CA ILE A 256 8.49 11.80 17.94
C ILE A 256 9.30 10.68 18.63
N SER A 257 9.04 10.40 19.91
CA SER A 257 9.72 9.35 20.68
C SER A 257 9.47 7.93 20.16
N ARG A 258 8.36 7.69 19.44
CA ARG A 258 8.00 6.39 18.85
C ARG A 258 8.27 6.31 17.34
N GLN A 259 8.86 7.35 16.75
CA GLN A 259 9.26 7.35 15.33
C GLN A 259 10.43 6.39 15.08
N SER A 260 10.69 6.10 13.80
CA SER A 260 11.78 5.24 13.34
C SER A 260 13.15 5.78 13.76
N ILE A 261 14.15 4.88 13.86
CA ILE A 261 15.50 5.26 14.26
C ILE A 261 16.12 6.27 13.29
N TYR A 262 15.82 6.15 11.99
CA TYR A 262 16.29 7.07 10.95
C TYR A 262 15.79 8.51 11.15
N VAL A 263 14.52 8.68 11.52
CA VAL A 263 13.94 10.01 11.82
C VAL A 263 14.60 10.59 13.07
N LYS A 264 14.79 9.79 14.12
CA LYS A 264 15.47 10.22 15.35
C LYS A 264 16.90 10.67 15.10
N ILE A 265 17.69 9.87 14.37
CA ILE A 265 19.06 10.21 13.98
C ILE A 265 19.07 11.53 13.20
N SER A 266 18.15 11.71 12.25
CA SER A 266 18.10 12.91 11.42
C SER A 266 17.78 14.18 12.23
N ILE A 267 16.87 14.09 13.21
CA ILE A 267 16.56 15.21 14.13
C ILE A 267 17.77 15.56 14.99
N ILE A 268 18.46 14.55 15.54
CA ILE A 268 19.66 14.75 16.37
C ILE A 268 20.76 15.43 15.55
N VAL A 269 21.05 14.90 14.36
CA VAL A 269 22.07 15.42 13.46
C VAL A 269 21.76 16.85 13.02
N ALA A 270 20.52 17.17 12.67
CA ALA A 270 20.11 18.52 12.30
C ALA A 270 20.21 19.52 13.47
N SER A 271 19.86 19.08 14.69
CA SER A 271 19.95 19.89 15.90
C SER A 271 21.40 20.19 16.28
N ILE A 272 22.30 19.21 16.12
CA ILE A 272 23.75 19.40 16.31
C ILE A 272 24.29 20.40 15.28
N MET A 273 23.93 20.26 14.00
CA MET A 273 24.33 21.20 12.94
C MET A 273 23.83 22.63 13.21
N LEU A 274 22.60 22.78 13.72
CA LEU A 274 22.05 24.09 14.10
C LEU A 274 22.87 24.73 15.22
N LEU A 275 23.19 23.97 16.27
CA LEU A 275 23.87 24.49 17.45
C LEU A 275 25.30 24.93 17.11
N PHE A 276 26.08 24.08 16.44
CA PHE A 276 27.44 24.45 16.03
C PHE A 276 27.44 25.57 14.99
N GLY A 277 26.54 25.51 14.00
CA GLY A 277 26.43 26.52 12.94
C GLY A 277 26.06 27.92 13.45
N LEU A 278 25.18 28.01 14.44
CA LEU A 278 24.83 29.29 15.07
C LEU A 278 26.01 29.85 15.88
N ILE A 279 26.67 29.03 16.70
CA ILE A 279 27.83 29.47 17.49
C ILE A 279 28.94 29.98 16.56
N SER A 280 29.33 29.19 15.56
CA SER A 280 30.39 29.58 14.63
C SER A 280 29.99 30.80 13.79
N GLY A 281 28.74 30.86 13.33
CA GLY A 281 28.23 31.98 12.54
C GLY A 281 28.19 33.29 13.32
N ILE A 282 27.71 33.27 14.57
CA ILE A 282 27.64 34.46 15.43
C ILE A 282 29.05 34.96 15.78
N LEU A 283 29.97 34.06 16.17
CA LEU A 283 31.36 34.43 16.44
C LEU A 283 32.05 35.03 15.21
N SER A 284 31.77 34.48 14.01
CA SER A 284 32.29 35.02 12.74
C SER A 284 31.72 36.40 12.43
N ILE A 285 30.42 36.62 12.65
CA ILE A 285 29.81 37.94 12.47
C ILE A 285 30.46 38.96 13.42
N LEU A 286 30.59 38.63 14.71
CA LEU A 286 31.18 39.53 15.70
C LEU A 286 32.63 39.92 15.36
N THR A 287 33.43 38.97 14.86
CA THR A 287 34.83 39.20 14.49
C THR A 287 34.97 40.02 13.21
N PHE A 288 34.20 39.71 12.16
CA PHE A 288 34.30 40.40 10.86
C PHE A 288 33.52 41.72 10.78
N GLN A 289 32.61 41.99 11.72
CA GLN A 289 31.96 43.29 11.87
C GLN A 289 32.90 44.37 12.47
N SER A 290 34.09 43.98 12.92
CA SER A 290 35.07 44.93 13.44
C SER A 290 35.57 45.90 12.34
N LYS A 291 35.67 47.18 12.70
CA LYS A 291 36.12 48.27 11.79
C LYS A 291 37.41 48.00 11.00
N PRO A 292 38.46 47.34 11.53
CA PRO A 292 39.66 47.06 10.74
C PRO A 292 39.43 46.04 9.62
N CYS A 293 38.58 45.04 9.84
CA CYS A 293 38.32 43.96 8.89
C CYS A 293 37.47 44.42 7.69
N LEU A 294 36.58 45.39 7.90
CA LEU A 294 35.69 45.94 6.86
C LEU A 294 36.40 46.83 5.83
N LYS A 295 37.68 47.17 6.04
CA LYS A 295 38.49 47.94 5.08
C LYS A 295 39.02 47.09 3.93
N VAL A 296 39.04 45.77 4.10
CA VAL A 296 39.57 44.81 3.12
C VAL A 296 38.40 44.03 2.53
N GLY A 297 38.35 43.90 1.19
CA GLY A 297 37.24 43.22 0.51
C GLY A 297 36.99 41.79 0.99
N CYS A 298 38.03 41.10 1.48
CA CYS A 298 37.92 39.78 2.11
C CYS A 298 37.04 39.76 3.37
N GLY A 299 37.10 40.81 4.21
CA GLY A 299 36.29 40.89 5.43
C GLY A 299 34.79 41.04 5.13
N ILE A 300 34.44 41.79 4.09
CA ILE A 300 33.05 41.93 3.63
C ILE A 300 32.53 40.59 3.09
N TYR A 301 33.35 39.86 2.33
CA TYR A 301 32.98 38.53 1.83
C TYR A 301 32.72 37.53 2.97
N LEU A 302 33.61 37.47 3.96
CA LEU A 302 33.47 36.56 5.10
C LEU A 302 32.25 36.91 5.98
N LEU A 303 31.95 38.20 6.15
CA LEU A 303 30.74 38.65 6.82
C LEU A 303 29.48 38.19 6.07
N ALA A 304 29.41 38.43 4.76
CA ALA A 304 28.28 38.02 3.92
C ALA A 304 28.10 36.50 3.93
N SER A 305 29.21 35.74 3.81
CA SER A 305 29.22 34.28 3.88
C SER A 305 28.73 33.75 5.23
N SER A 306 29.08 34.42 6.34
CA SER A 306 28.62 34.03 7.68
C SER A 306 27.11 34.24 7.82
N ILE A 307 26.58 35.34 7.30
CA ILE A 307 25.14 35.64 7.31
C ILE A 307 24.37 34.63 6.45
N THR A 308 24.84 34.35 5.23
CA THR A 308 24.19 33.35 4.35
C THR A 308 24.26 31.95 4.95
N SER A 309 25.35 31.59 5.63
CA SER A 309 25.49 30.30 6.31
C SER A 309 24.49 30.16 7.47
N ILE A 310 24.27 31.20 8.28
CA ILE A 310 23.25 31.19 9.34
C ILE A 310 21.85 31.04 8.73
N LEU A 311 21.53 31.82 7.68
CA LEU A 311 20.23 31.76 7.02
C LEU A 311 19.94 30.39 6.42
N THR A 312 20.93 29.76 5.78
CA THR A 312 20.78 28.42 5.18
C THR A 312 20.56 27.34 6.24
N ILE A 313 21.28 27.36 7.37
CA ILE A 313 21.10 26.39 8.46
C ILE A 313 19.73 26.56 9.14
N ILE A 314 19.26 27.79 9.32
CA ILE A 314 17.91 28.07 9.84
C ILE A 314 16.85 27.55 8.86
N CYS A 315 17.00 27.83 7.56
CA CYS A 315 16.07 27.37 6.52
C CYS A 315 16.00 25.84 6.46
N LEU A 316 17.15 25.14 6.53
CA LEU A 316 17.22 23.68 6.55
C LEU A 316 16.46 23.10 7.75
N ASN A 317 16.67 23.65 8.95
CA ASN A 317 15.97 23.20 10.16
C ASN A 317 14.47 23.47 10.08
N PHE A 318 14.08 24.65 9.60
CA PHE A 318 12.66 24.98 9.40
C PHE A 318 12.00 24.00 8.42
N LYS A 319 12.67 23.70 7.29
CA LYS A 319 12.18 22.73 6.31
C LYS A 319 12.01 21.33 6.91
N LEU A 320 12.98 20.85 7.71
CA LEU A 320 12.89 19.55 8.39
C LEU A 320 11.72 19.50 9.39
N TRP A 321 11.55 20.53 10.21
CA TRP A 321 10.44 20.60 11.16
C TRP A 321 9.08 20.67 10.45
N PHE A 322 8.99 21.45 9.39
CA PHE A 322 7.79 21.52 8.56
C PHE A 322 7.43 20.15 7.97
N LEU A 323 8.40 19.42 7.41
CA LEU A 323 8.21 18.06 6.90
C LEU A 323 7.69 17.10 7.98
N ILE A 324 8.30 17.10 9.16
CA ILE A 324 7.89 16.23 10.28
C ILE A 324 6.46 16.57 10.74
N LEU A 325 6.15 17.85 10.93
CA LEU A 325 4.84 18.29 11.40
C LEU A 325 3.71 18.02 10.38
N SER A 326 4.01 18.20 9.09
CA SER A 326 3.09 17.89 8.00
C SER A 326 2.79 16.38 7.93
N GLN A 327 3.83 15.54 7.95
CA GLN A 327 3.68 14.08 7.85
C GLN A 327 3.08 13.44 9.11
N MET A 328 3.29 14.03 10.29
CA MET A 328 2.66 13.58 11.54
C MET A 328 1.16 13.94 11.62
N SER A 329 0.58 14.58 10.60
CA SER A 329 -0.83 15.02 10.55
C SER A 329 -1.21 15.99 11.69
N ILE A 330 -0.23 16.71 12.24
CA ILE A 330 -0.47 17.75 13.25
C ILE A 330 -0.97 19.04 12.56
N LEU A 331 -0.48 19.31 11.34
CA LEU A 331 -0.97 20.39 10.49
C LEU A 331 -2.06 19.86 9.56
N THR A 332 -3.33 20.02 9.95
CA THR A 332 -4.51 19.60 9.17
C THR A 332 -5.05 20.67 8.23
N SER A 333 -4.48 21.88 8.24
CA SER A 333 -4.95 23.01 7.43
C SER A 333 -4.46 22.88 5.99
N ARG A 334 -5.40 22.68 5.06
CA ARG A 334 -5.17 22.63 3.60
C ARG A 334 -4.52 23.89 3.00
N SER A 335 -4.40 25.01 3.72
CA SER A 335 -3.74 26.22 3.18
C SER A 335 -2.23 26.23 3.40
N PHE A 336 -1.69 25.31 4.21
CA PHE A 336 -0.26 25.23 4.54
C PHE A 336 0.43 24.01 3.92
N LEU A 337 -0.33 23.13 3.29
CA LEU A 337 0.09 21.90 2.62
C LEU A 337 0.00 22.12 1.11
#